data_AF-A0A941Q3G1-F1
#
_entry.id   AF-A0A941Q3G1-F1
#
_cell.length_a   1.000
_cell.length_b   1.000
_cell.length_c   1.000
_cell.angle_alpha   90.00
_cell.angle_beta   90.00
_cell.angle_gamma   90.00
#
_symmetry.space_group_name_H-M   'P 1'
#
loop_
_entity.id
_entity.type
_entity.pdbx_description
1 polymer ?
#
loop_
_entity_poly.entity_id
_entity_poly.type
_entity_poly.pdbx_seq_one_letter_code
_entity_poly.pdbx_strand_id
1 'polypeptide(L)'
;LQTTRGACQKFKRIPTAVVNFVECSRITRAKHRAQNSPFRHLLKPKVGGLGIALATMGEQFESMLDVTIVYPQGTPTFWELLSGRLDAVLVRVQPRDIPADLLGGDPVGDKAYRQRLTAWIEGLWAEKDALIERLLGGG
;
A
#
# COMPACT_ATOMS: atom_id res chain seq x y z
N LEU A 1 -18.60 3.05 -9.70
CA LEU A 1 -17.62 3.24 -10.81
C LEU A 1 -17.61 4.68 -11.34
N GLN A 2 -18.76 5.28 -11.68
CA GLN A 2 -18.83 6.70 -12.10
C GLN A 2 -18.38 7.70 -11.03
N THR A 3 -18.70 7.44 -9.76
CA THR A 3 -18.32 8.31 -8.62
C THR A 3 -16.80 8.39 -8.40
N THR A 4 -16.07 7.29 -8.55
CA THR A 4 -14.61 7.27 -8.43
C THR A 4 -13.95 8.04 -9.58
N ARG A 5 -14.47 7.88 -10.81
CA ARG A 5 -13.93 8.57 -12.00
C ARG A 5 -14.15 10.08 -11.95
N GLY A 6 -15.31 10.54 -11.46
CA GLY A 6 -15.62 11.96 -11.29
C GLY A 6 -14.81 12.66 -10.20
N ALA A 7 -14.54 11.98 -9.07
CA ALA A 7 -13.64 12.50 -8.04
C ALA A 7 -12.21 12.67 -8.58
N CYS A 8 -11.69 11.66 -9.29
CA CYS A 8 -10.37 11.69 -9.89
C CYS A 8 -10.19 12.78 -10.97
N GLN A 9 -11.24 13.14 -11.72
CA GLN A 9 -11.15 14.22 -12.70
C GLN A 9 -11.00 15.62 -12.09
N LYS A 10 -11.60 15.86 -10.91
CA LYS A 10 -11.44 17.14 -10.20
C LYS A 10 -10.01 17.33 -9.67
N PHE A 11 -9.34 16.24 -9.30
CA PHE A 11 -7.97 16.27 -8.79
C PHE A 11 -6.91 16.57 -9.85
N LYS A 12 -7.26 16.52 -11.15
CA LYS A 12 -6.32 16.85 -12.23
C LYS A 12 -5.81 18.29 -12.21
N ARG A 13 -6.53 19.20 -11.53
CA ARG A 13 -6.29 20.65 -11.56
C ARG A 13 -5.85 21.24 -10.21
N ILE A 14 -5.74 20.40 -9.17
CA ILE A 14 -5.41 20.82 -7.80
C ILE A 14 -4.35 19.83 -7.28
N PRO A 15 -3.22 20.28 -6.71
CA PRO A 15 -2.25 19.40 -6.08
C PRO A 15 -2.95 18.49 -5.06
N THR A 16 -3.04 17.21 -5.37
CA THR A 16 -3.82 16.25 -4.58
C THR A 16 -2.95 15.06 -4.24
N ALA A 17 -2.84 14.76 -2.94
CA ALA A 17 -2.24 13.53 -2.47
C ALA A 17 -3.30 12.42 -2.46
N VAL A 18 -3.00 11.30 -3.12
CA VAL A 18 -3.82 10.09 -3.06
C VAL A 18 -3.14 9.10 -2.12
N VAL A 19 -3.86 8.71 -1.06
CA VAL A 19 -3.36 7.74 -0.08
C VAL A 19 -4.06 6.40 -0.32
N ASN A 20 -3.27 5.32 -0.40
CA ASN A 20 -3.78 3.97 -0.60
C ASN A 20 -3.30 3.02 0.50
N PHE A 21 -4.24 2.34 1.15
CA PHE A 21 -3.98 1.25 2.09
C PHE A 21 -4.25 -0.09 1.39
N VAL A 22 -3.21 -0.65 0.78
CA VAL A 22 -3.32 -1.80 -0.14
C VAL A 22 -3.85 -3.07 0.54
N GLU A 23 -3.64 -3.27 1.84
CA GLU A 23 -4.20 -4.41 2.59
C GLU A 23 -5.72 -4.26 2.88
N CYS A 24 -6.25 -3.04 2.73
CA CYS A 24 -7.62 -2.63 3.03
C CYS A 24 -8.10 -2.89 4.46
N SER A 25 -7.23 -3.33 5.36
CA SER A 25 -7.53 -3.46 6.79
C SER A 25 -6.26 -3.59 7.61
N ARG A 26 -6.33 -3.26 8.90
CA ARG A 26 -5.25 -3.55 9.84
C ARG A 26 -5.06 -5.06 10.01
N ILE A 27 -3.80 -5.49 10.04
CA ILE A 27 -3.40 -6.87 10.28
C ILE A 27 -3.86 -7.35 11.66
N THR A 28 -4.35 -8.59 11.71
CA THR A 28 -4.51 -9.38 12.93
C THR A 28 -4.06 -10.81 12.65
N ARG A 29 -3.63 -11.56 13.68
CA ARG A 29 -3.25 -12.97 13.52
C ARG A 29 -4.36 -13.81 12.87
N ALA A 30 -5.62 -13.51 13.19
CA ALA A 30 -6.78 -14.18 12.60
C ALA A 30 -6.88 -13.92 11.09
N LYS A 31 -6.79 -12.66 10.65
CA LYS A 31 -6.88 -12.29 9.23
C LYS A 31 -5.69 -12.82 8.42
N HIS A 32 -4.49 -12.73 8.99
CA HIS A 32 -3.25 -13.21 8.36
C HIS A 32 -3.32 -14.72 8.09
N ARG A 33 -3.77 -15.51 9.08
CA ARG A 33 -4.01 -16.96 8.91
C ARG A 33 -5.16 -17.25 7.93
N ALA A 34 -6.29 -16.55 8.06
CA ALA A 34 -7.47 -16.81 7.23
C ALA A 34 -7.21 -16.66 5.73
N GLN A 35 -6.32 -15.76 5.33
CA GLN A 35 -5.98 -15.57 3.92
C GLN A 35 -4.76 -16.37 3.45
N ASN A 36 -4.08 -17.11 4.34
CA ASN A 36 -2.80 -17.76 4.08
C ASN A 36 -1.79 -16.81 3.42
N SER A 37 -1.44 -15.73 4.13
CA SER A 37 -0.49 -14.73 3.61
C SER A 37 0.86 -15.39 3.34
N PRO A 38 1.49 -15.17 2.17
CA PRO A 38 2.86 -15.62 1.92
C PRO A 38 3.91 -14.74 2.61
N PHE A 39 3.51 -13.55 3.06
CA PHE A 39 4.36 -12.59 3.77
C PHE A 39 4.26 -12.81 5.27
N ARG A 40 5.37 -12.70 6.00
CA ARG A 40 5.41 -12.97 7.45
C ARG A 40 4.70 -11.89 8.27
N HIS A 41 4.86 -10.64 7.87
CA HIS A 41 4.44 -9.46 8.64
C HIS A 41 3.29 -8.69 8.00
N LEU A 42 2.92 -9.01 6.77
CA LEU A 42 1.93 -8.27 5.98
C LEU A 42 0.75 -9.12 5.58
N LEU A 43 -0.42 -8.50 5.37
CA LEU A 43 -1.51 -9.14 4.65
C LEU A 43 -1.26 -9.16 3.13
N LYS A 44 -2.00 -10.01 2.40
CA LYS A 44 -1.98 -10.03 0.94
C LYS A 44 -2.42 -8.66 0.38
N PRO A 45 -1.68 -8.08 -0.56
CA PRO A 45 -2.06 -6.81 -1.16
C PRO A 45 -3.32 -6.97 -2.03
N LYS A 46 -4.23 -5.99 -1.96
CA LYS A 46 -5.40 -5.88 -2.83
C LYS A 46 -5.16 -4.81 -3.90
N VAL A 47 -4.67 -5.25 -5.06
CA VAL A 47 -4.19 -4.34 -6.12
C VAL A 47 -5.29 -3.59 -6.87
N GLY A 48 -6.56 -4.02 -6.77
CA GLY A 48 -7.64 -3.48 -7.60
C GLY A 48 -7.86 -1.97 -7.43
N GLY A 49 -7.85 -1.47 -6.19
CA GLY A 49 -8.02 -0.04 -5.92
C GLY A 49 -6.86 0.81 -6.45
N LEU A 50 -5.62 0.32 -6.29
CA LEU A 50 -4.44 0.98 -6.83
C LEU A 50 -4.44 1.01 -8.36
N GLY A 51 -4.81 -0.11 -8.99
CA GLY A 51 -4.91 -0.20 -10.45
C GLY A 51 -5.87 0.81 -11.04
N ILE A 52 -7.01 1.06 -10.39
CA ILE A 52 -7.97 2.10 -10.81
C ILE A 52 -7.37 3.51 -10.68
N ALA A 53 -6.63 3.78 -9.59
CA ALA A 53 -5.97 5.06 -9.39
C ALA A 53 -4.90 5.33 -10.47
N LEU A 54 -4.05 4.34 -10.74
CA LEU A 54 -3.01 4.42 -11.79
C LEU A 54 -3.61 4.56 -13.20
N ALA A 55 -4.69 3.85 -13.50
CA ALA A 55 -5.38 3.97 -14.78
C ALA A 55 -6.04 5.34 -14.99
N THR A 56 -6.50 5.98 -13.91
CA THR A 56 -7.27 7.24 -14.00
C THR A 56 -6.38 8.48 -13.91
N MET A 57 -5.31 8.41 -13.11
CA MET A 57 -4.47 9.54 -12.72
C MET A 57 -2.96 9.27 -12.84
N GLY A 58 -2.54 8.11 -13.36
CA GLY A 58 -1.15 7.66 -13.37
C GLY A 58 -0.16 8.70 -13.91
N GLU A 59 -0.47 9.30 -15.07
CA GLU A 59 0.36 10.33 -15.72
C GLU A 59 0.48 11.65 -14.93
N GLN A 60 -0.27 11.79 -13.85
CA GLN A 60 -0.29 12.99 -13.01
C GLN A 60 0.40 12.78 -11.67
N PHE A 61 0.78 11.54 -11.36
CA PHE A 61 1.60 11.26 -10.21
C PHE A 61 3.06 11.55 -10.55
N GLU A 62 3.61 12.56 -9.90
CA GLU A 62 5.03 12.92 -10.02
C GLU A 62 5.92 11.88 -9.33
N SER A 63 5.47 11.32 -8.20
CA SER A 63 6.17 10.23 -7.50
C SER A 63 5.20 9.43 -6.65
N MET A 64 5.53 8.15 -6.39
CA MET A 64 4.84 7.33 -5.40
C MET A 64 5.69 7.27 -4.12
N LEU A 65 5.08 7.62 -2.98
CA LEU A 65 5.71 7.42 -1.69
C LEU A 65 5.29 6.07 -1.10
N ASP A 66 6.27 5.20 -0.95
CA ASP A 66 6.13 3.94 -0.26
C ASP A 66 6.38 4.12 1.24
N VAL A 67 5.34 3.94 2.05
CA VAL A 67 5.37 4.15 3.50
C VAL A 67 5.22 2.82 4.23
N THR A 68 6.14 2.52 5.13
CA THR A 68 6.11 1.35 6.03
C THR A 68 6.13 1.84 7.47
N ILE A 69 5.11 1.45 8.23
CA ILE A 69 4.97 1.80 9.66
C ILE A 69 5.11 0.51 10.46
N VAL A 70 6.08 0.47 11.37
CA VAL A 70 6.36 -0.68 12.23
C VAL A 70 6.26 -0.26 13.68
N TYR A 71 5.57 -1.07 14.48
CA TYR A 71 5.49 -0.95 15.93
C TYR A 71 6.32 -2.09 16.54
N PRO A 72 7.57 -1.83 16.99
CA PRO A 72 8.46 -2.89 17.48
C PRO A 72 7.90 -3.68 18.66
N GLN A 73 7.14 -3.01 19.54
CA GLN A 73 6.48 -3.62 20.70
C GLN A 73 5.07 -4.16 20.39
N GLY A 74 4.70 -4.24 19.11
CA GLY A 74 3.37 -4.61 18.65
C GLY A 74 2.43 -3.43 18.49
N THR A 75 1.33 -3.65 17.78
CA THR A 75 0.35 -2.61 17.44
C THR A 75 -0.36 -2.10 18.69
N PRO A 76 -0.29 -0.80 19.01
CA PRO A 76 -0.97 -0.25 20.18
C PRO A 76 -2.49 -0.22 19.97
N THR A 77 -3.23 -0.37 21.06
CA THR A 77 -4.64 0.02 21.12
C THR A 77 -4.78 1.53 21.07
N PHE A 78 -5.99 1.99 20.76
CA PHE A 78 -6.29 3.43 20.73
C PHE A 78 -6.00 4.12 22.07
N TRP A 79 -6.33 3.46 23.18
CA TRP A 79 -6.10 4.01 24.52
C TRP A 79 -4.63 4.02 24.93
N GLU A 80 -3.86 3.00 24.54
CA GLU A 80 -2.40 2.99 24.75
C GLU A 80 -1.75 4.16 24.01
N LEU A 81 -2.15 4.42 22.76
CA LEU A 81 -1.68 5.58 22.00
C LEU A 81 -2.01 6.90 22.70
N LEU A 82 -3.28 7.11 23.10
CA LEU A 82 -3.70 8.36 23.76
C LEU A 82 -3.06 8.59 25.14
N SER A 83 -2.73 7.51 25.84
CA SER A 83 -2.10 7.58 27.17
C SER A 83 -0.58 7.62 27.13
N GLY A 84 0.03 7.73 25.94
CA GLY A 84 1.49 7.77 25.77
C GLY A 84 2.19 6.43 26.04
N ARG A 85 1.45 5.31 26.08
CA ARG A 85 1.97 3.95 26.25
C ARG A 85 2.43 3.37 24.92
N LEU A 86 3.36 4.07 24.28
CA LEU A 86 3.94 3.70 23.00
C LEU A 86 5.41 4.11 22.99
N ASP A 87 6.30 3.12 23.08
CA ASP A 87 7.74 3.39 23.21
C ASP A 87 8.36 3.89 21.91
N ALA A 88 8.00 3.28 20.78
CA ALA A 88 8.58 3.60 19.49
C ALA A 88 7.63 3.30 18.32
N VAL A 89 7.73 4.14 17.28
CA VAL A 89 7.16 3.90 15.95
C VAL A 89 8.26 4.11 14.94
N LEU A 90 8.54 3.10 14.15
CA LEU A 90 9.50 3.20 13.05
C LEU A 90 8.73 3.49 11.77
N VAL A 91 9.01 4.64 11.16
CA VAL A 91 8.41 5.04 9.88
C VAL A 91 9.50 5.09 8.83
N ARG A 92 9.37 4.24 7.82
CA ARG A 92 10.23 4.27 6.63
C ARG A 92 9.42 4.83 5.46
N VAL A 93 9.92 5.90 4.86
CA VAL A 93 9.36 6.50 3.64
C VAL A 93 10.39 6.36 2.53
N GLN A 94 9.99 5.81 1.39
CA GLN A 94 10.84 5.62 0.23
C GLN A 94 10.12 6.13 -1.03
N PRO A 95 10.73 7.02 -1.82
CA PRO A 95 10.20 7.30 -3.14
C PRO A 95 10.34 6.05 -4.02
N ARG A 96 9.33 5.79 -4.84
CA ARG A 96 9.29 4.71 -5.81
C ARG A 96 8.84 5.27 -7.15
N ASP A 97 9.56 4.91 -8.20
CA ASP A 97 9.11 5.16 -9.55
C ASP A 97 7.99 4.20 -9.90
N ILE A 98 6.94 4.73 -10.53
CA ILE A 98 5.84 3.92 -11.04
C ILE A 98 6.29 3.42 -12.43
N PRO A 99 6.34 2.09 -12.66
CA PRO A 99 6.69 1.55 -13.97
C PRO A 99 5.79 2.13 -15.06
N ALA A 100 6.40 2.59 -16.16
CA ALA A 100 5.68 3.27 -17.24
C ALA A 100 4.61 2.38 -17.89
N ASP A 101 4.82 1.05 -17.91
CA ASP A 101 3.88 0.06 -18.45
C ASP A 101 2.67 -0.21 -17.54
N LEU A 102 2.65 0.38 -16.35
CA LEU A 102 1.52 0.38 -15.41
C LEU A 102 0.73 1.70 -15.44
N LEU A 103 1.19 2.71 -16.18
CA LEU A 103 0.48 3.97 -16.36
C LEU A 103 -0.57 3.82 -17.48
N GLY A 104 -1.80 4.30 -17.24
CA GLY A 104 -2.83 4.38 -18.29
C GLY A 104 -3.42 3.04 -18.76
N GLY A 105 -3.13 1.91 -18.10
CA GLY A 105 -3.69 0.60 -18.46
C GLY A 105 -5.15 0.40 -18.05
N ASP A 106 -5.73 -0.75 -18.41
CA ASP A 106 -7.13 -1.11 -18.09
C ASP A 106 -7.22 -2.16 -16.97
N PRO A 107 -7.42 -1.77 -15.70
CA PRO A 107 -7.54 -2.69 -14.56
C PRO A 107 -8.80 -3.57 -14.60
N VAL A 108 -9.76 -3.31 -15.48
CA VAL A 108 -11.03 -4.03 -15.55
C VAL A 108 -11.02 -5.02 -16.71
N GLY A 109 -10.71 -4.54 -17.91
CA GLY A 109 -10.74 -5.32 -19.15
C GLY A 109 -9.46 -6.08 -19.45
N ASP A 110 -8.29 -5.59 -19.04
CA ASP A 110 -7.00 -6.18 -19.40
C ASP A 110 -6.48 -7.12 -18.29
N LYS A 111 -6.45 -8.43 -18.61
CA LYS A 111 -5.90 -9.45 -17.71
C LYS A 111 -4.37 -9.39 -17.61
N ALA A 112 -3.68 -9.08 -18.71
CA ALA A 112 -2.22 -9.00 -18.73
C ALA A 112 -1.74 -7.79 -17.91
N TYR A 113 -2.43 -6.65 -18.03
CA TYR A 113 -2.17 -5.49 -17.17
C TYR A 113 -2.34 -5.82 -15.68
N ARG A 114 -3.44 -6.49 -15.31
CA ARG A 114 -3.66 -6.93 -13.91
C ARG A 114 -2.56 -7.84 -13.40
N GLN A 115 -2.03 -8.73 -14.23
CA GLN A 115 -0.91 -9.60 -13.86
C GLN A 115 0.37 -8.80 -13.63
N ARG A 116 0.72 -7.87 -14.51
CA ARG A 116 1.90 -7.00 -14.33
C ARG A 116 1.79 -6.14 -13.06
N LEU A 117 0.62 -5.53 -12.85
CA LEU A 117 0.33 -4.75 -11.64
C LEU A 117 0.45 -5.62 -10.37
N THR A 118 -0.11 -6.83 -10.41
CA THR A 118 -0.05 -7.76 -9.27
C THR A 118 1.39 -8.14 -8.97
N ALA A 119 2.16 -8.55 -9.98
CA ALA A 119 3.56 -8.93 -9.81
C ALA A 119 4.42 -7.79 -9.26
N TRP A 120 4.22 -6.56 -9.76
CA TRP A 120 4.93 -5.39 -9.25
C TRP A 120 4.64 -5.13 -7.77
N ILE A 121 3.36 -5.14 -7.37
CA ILE A 121 2.98 -4.92 -5.97
C ILE A 121 3.42 -6.07 -5.07
N GLU A 122 3.36 -7.31 -5.52
CA GLU A 122 3.89 -8.46 -4.77
C GLU A 122 5.40 -8.35 -4.54
N GLY A 123 6.16 -7.86 -5.52
CA GLY A 123 7.58 -7.55 -5.38
C GLY A 123 7.84 -6.49 -4.30
N LEU A 124 7.11 -5.38 -4.35
CA LEU A 124 7.18 -4.35 -3.30
C LEU A 124 6.81 -4.91 -1.92
N TRP A 125 5.83 -5.80 -1.86
CA TRP A 125 5.42 -6.46 -0.61
C TRP A 125 6.52 -7.35 -0.05
N ALA A 126 7.21 -8.13 -0.90
CA ALA A 126 8.32 -8.95 -0.46
C ALA A 126 9.48 -8.10 0.10
N GLU A 127 9.81 -6.99 -0.56
CA GLU A 127 10.81 -6.04 -0.05
C GLU A 127 10.41 -5.42 1.29
N LYS A 128 9.14 -5.02 1.43
CA LYS A 128 8.60 -4.50 2.69
C LYS A 128 8.64 -5.53 3.81
N ASP A 129 8.27 -6.77 3.54
CA ASP A 129 8.28 -7.84 4.52
C ASP A 129 9.70 -8.07 5.07
N ALA A 130 10.69 -8.11 4.17
CA ALA A 130 12.10 -8.21 4.53
C ALA A 130 12.63 -6.95 5.24
N LEU A 131 12.13 -5.76 4.90
CA LEU A 131 12.45 -4.52 5.62
C LEU A 131 11.89 -4.58 7.05
N ILE A 132 10.64 -5.01 7.23
CA ILE A 132 10.01 -5.13 8.55
C ILE A 132 10.79 -6.11 9.43
N GLU A 133 11.19 -7.27 8.89
CA GLU A 133 12.03 -8.22 9.63
C GLU A 133 13.33 -7.57 10.12
N ARG A 134 14.03 -6.81 9.25
CA ARG A 134 15.26 -6.10 9.61
C ARG A 134 15.05 -5.04 10.69
N LEU A 135 13.94 -4.29 10.59
CA LEU A 135 13.59 -3.26 11.57
C LEU A 135 13.20 -3.85 12.93
N LEU A 136 12.62 -5.06 12.95
CA LEU A 136 12.26 -5.77 14.19
C LEU A 136 13.44 -6.54 14.79
N GLY A 137 14.37 -7.04 13.97
CA GLY A 137 15.54 -7.81 14.42
C GLY A 137 16.77 -6.96 14.78
N GLY A 138 16.79 -5.67 14.43
CA GLY A 138 17.90 -4.74 14.70
C GLY A 138 17.69 -3.88 15.95
N GLY A 139 17.33 -4.50 17.08
CA GLY A 139 17.27 -3.88 18.40
C GLY A 139 18.59 -3.95 19.15
#